data_AF-A0A522WJU4-F1
#
_entry.id   AF-A0A522WJU4-F1
#
_cell.length_a   1.000
_cell.length_b   1.000
_cell.length_c   1.000
_cell.angle_alpha   90.00
_cell.angle_beta   90.00
_cell.angle_gamma   90.00
#
_symmetry.space_group_name_H-M   'P 1'
#
loop_
_entity.id
_entity.type
_entity.pdbx_description
1 polymer ?
#
loop_
_entity_poly.entity_id
_entity_poly.type
_entity_poly.pdbx_seq_one_letter_code
_entity_poly.pdbx_strand_id
1 'polypeptide(L)' 'MKELSKNFKMRLFINNKLIPLKPFLSNFVRQIILSMVYNLKDIEDPRKVELIIERSGKE' A
#
# COMPACT_ATOMS: atom_id res chain seq x y z
N MET A 1 -2.50 -14.70 6.70
CA MET A 1 -2.79 -13.45 5.96
C MET A 1 -4.01 -12.65 6.44
N LYS A 2 -5.14 -13.26 6.88
CA LYS A 2 -6.35 -12.51 7.31
C LYS A 2 -6.13 -11.56 8.51
N GLU A 3 -5.16 -11.82 9.37
CA GLU A 3 -4.89 -10.98 10.57
C GLU A 3 -4.01 -9.77 10.29
N LEU A 4 -3.03 -9.94 9.38
CA LEU A 4 -2.03 -8.91 9.06
C LEU A 4 -2.64 -7.63 8.48
N SER A 5 -3.67 -7.76 7.62
CA SER A 5 -4.32 -6.60 7.02
C SER A 5 -5.10 -5.74 8.01
N LYS A 6 -5.47 -6.24 9.20
CA LYS A 6 -6.26 -5.47 10.18
C LYS A 6 -5.48 -4.29 10.76
N ASN A 7 -4.16 -4.40 10.87
CA ASN A 7 -3.33 -3.43 11.60
C ASN A 7 -2.71 -2.32 10.72
N PHE A 8 -2.78 -2.45 9.39
CA PHE A 8 -2.25 -1.44 8.49
C PHE A 8 -3.31 -0.42 8.11
N LYS A 9 -3.05 0.87 8.38
CA LYS A 9 -3.88 1.97 7.87
C LYS A 9 -3.35 2.39 6.51
N MET A 10 -4.24 2.55 5.53
CA MET A 10 -3.87 3.03 4.20
C MET A 10 -4.30 4.47 4.00
N ARG A 11 -3.44 5.27 3.38
CA ARG A 11 -3.70 6.63 2.94
C ARG A 11 -3.26 6.74 1.48
N LEU A 12 -4.15 7.20 0.61
CA LEU A 12 -3.82 7.47 -0.78
C LEU A 12 -3.65 8.98 -0.95
N PHE A 13 -2.54 9.39 -1.55
CA PHE A 13 -2.30 10.76 -1.95
C PHE A 13 -2.26 10.83 -3.48
N ILE A 14 -3.05 11.73 -4.06
CA ILE A 14 -3.00 12.05 -5.50
C ILE A 14 -2.75 13.55 -5.59
N ASN A 15 -1.65 13.95 -6.23
CA ASN A 15 -1.23 15.36 -6.32
C ASN A 15 -1.23 16.05 -4.94
N ASN A 16 -0.59 15.41 -3.95
CA ASN A 16 -0.52 15.86 -2.55
C ASN A 16 -1.87 15.93 -1.80
N LYS A 17 -2.97 15.52 -2.42
CA LYS A 17 -4.30 15.51 -1.81
C LYS A 17 -4.63 14.12 -1.24
N LEU A 18 -5.05 14.07 0.02
CA LEU A 18 -5.56 12.83 0.63
C LEU A 18 -6.89 12.43 -0.01
N ILE A 19 -6.93 11.23 -0.60
CA ILE A 19 -8.11 10.67 -1.25
C ILE A 19 -8.65 9.51 -0.40
N PRO A 20 -9.89 9.60 0.10
CA PRO A 20 -10.50 8.51 0.83
C PRO A 20 -10.81 7.36 -0.15
N LEU A 21 -10.36 6.16 0.21
CA LEU A 21 -10.65 4.95 -0.55
C LEU A 21 -11.91 4.28 -0.03
N LYS A 22 -12.73 3.77 -0.97
CA LYS A 22 -13.89 2.92 -0.62
C LYS A 22 -13.42 1.68 0.16
N PRO A 23 -14.22 1.14 1.10
CA PRO A 23 -13.79 0.01 1.93
C PRO A 23 -13.27 -1.21 1.16
N PHE A 24 -13.97 -1.59 0.08
CA PHE A 24 -13.54 -2.67 -0.80
C PHE A 24 -12.14 -2.41 -1.39
N LEU A 25 -11.95 -1.25 -2.02
CA LEU A 25 -10.69 -0.88 -2.66
C LEU A 25 -9.56 -0.77 -1.62
N SER A 26 -9.89 -0.29 -0.42
CA SER A 26 -8.94 -0.22 0.69
C SER A 26 -8.41 -1.61 1.09
N ASN A 27 -9.30 -2.59 1.19
CA ASN A 27 -8.92 -3.95 1.55
C ASN A 27 -8.14 -4.64 0.43
N PHE A 28 -8.59 -4.46 -0.81
CA PHE A 28 -7.95 -5.06 -1.98
C PHE A 28 -6.50 -4.58 -2.16
N VAL A 29 -6.27 -3.27 -2.23
CA VAL A 29 -4.92 -2.70 -2.42
C VAL A 29 -4.00 -3.11 -1.26
N ARG A 30 -4.49 -3.04 -0.01
CA ARG A 30 -3.71 -3.44 1.16
C ARG A 30 -3.24 -4.89 1.09
N GLN A 31 -4.11 -5.82 0.67
CA GLN A 31 -3.74 -7.22 0.54
C GLN A 31 -2.65 -7.43 -0.51
N ILE A 32 -2.76 -6.77 -1.66
CA ILE A 32 -1.76 -6.88 -2.73
C ILE A 32 -0.41 -6.35 -2.26
N ILE A 33 -0.38 -5.13 -1.72
CA ILE A 33 0.88 -4.49 -1.29
C ILE A 33 1.55 -5.28 -0.17
N LEU A 34 0.81 -5.71 0.85
CA LEU A 34 1.38 -6.54 1.91
C LEU A 34 1.91 -7.87 1.37
N SER A 35 1.15 -8.52 0.48
CA SER A 35 1.62 -9.77 -0.15
C SER A 35 2.93 -9.55 -0.91
N MET A 36 3.06 -8.45 -1.65
CA MET A 36 4.31 -8.10 -2.33
C MET A 36 5.46 -7.95 -1.33
N VAL A 37 5.27 -7.15 -0.27
CA VAL A 37 6.32 -6.88 0.73
C VAL A 37 6.75 -8.14 1.47
N TYR A 38 5.82 -9.02 1.85
CA TYR A 38 6.15 -10.29 2.53
C TYR A 38 6.89 -11.30 1.64
N ASN A 39 6.87 -11.12 0.32
CA ASN A 39 7.63 -11.94 -0.61
C ASN A 39 8.99 -11.32 -0.97
N LEU A 40 9.35 -10.16 -0.39
CA LEU A 40 10.69 -9.59 -0.53
C LEU A 40 11.66 -10.32 0.39
N LYS A 41 12.89 -10.52 -0.10
CA LYS A 41 13.98 -11.04 0.73
C LYS A 41 14.40 -10.01 1.78
N ASP A 42 14.80 -10.50 2.95
CA ASP A 42 15.39 -9.71 4.03
C ASP A 42 14.47 -8.61 4.64
N ILE A 43 13.16 -8.75 4.49
CA ILE A 43 12.17 -7.88 5.17
C ILE A 43 11.49 -8.66 6.30
N GLU A 44 11.94 -8.43 7.53
CA GLU A 44 11.30 -8.95 8.73
C GLU A 44 10.36 -7.90 9.34
N ASP A 45 9.10 -8.28 9.55
CA ASP A 45 8.05 -7.50 10.24
C ASP A 45 7.92 -6.01 9.80
N PRO A 46 7.44 -5.73 8.57
CA PRO A 46 7.36 -4.37 8.05
C PRO A 46 6.38 -3.51 8.87
N ARG A 47 6.88 -2.49 9.58
CA ARG A 47 6.02 -1.57 10.36
C ARG A 47 5.33 -0.49 9.50
N LYS A 48 5.91 -0.17 8.34
CA LYS A 48 5.45 0.87 7.42
C LYS A 48 5.85 0.50 6.00
N VAL A 49 4.93 0.71 5.06
CA VAL A 49 5.16 0.52 3.62
C VAL A 49 4.78 1.81 2.91
N GLU A 50 5.69 2.33 2.10
CA GLU A 50 5.44 3.47 1.22
C GLU A 50 5.63 3.03 -0.23
N LEU A 51 4.65 3.36 -1.08
CA LEU A 51 4.70 3.10 -2.51
C LEU A 51 4.67 4.43 -3.23
N ILE A 52 5.73 4.73 -3.98
CA ILE A 52 5.86 5.93 -4.79
C ILE A 52 5.70 5.52 -6.25
N ILE A 53 4.70 6.07 -6.92
CA ILE A 53 4.47 5.86 -8.36
C ILE A 53 4.60 7.22 -9.03
N GLU A 54 5.66 7.37 -9.81
CA GLU A 54 5.92 8.58 -10.58
C GLU A 54 5.62 8.33 -12.05
N ARG A 55 4.98 9.29 -12.70
CA ARG A 55 4.87 9.28 -14.15
C ARG A 55 6.21 9.77 -14.70
N SER A 56 7.02 8.86 -15.24
CA SER A 56 8.15 9.25 -16.08
C SER A 56 7.60 9.90 -17.34
N GLY A 57 7.68 11.23 -17.44
CA GLY A 57 7.27 11.97 -18.63
C GLY A 57 8.11 11.57 -19.84
N LYS A 58 7.45 11.23 -20.95
CA LYS A 58 7.87 11.72 -22.25
C LYS A 58 6.95 12.93 -22.53
N GLU A 59 7.51 14.13 -22.33
CA GLU A 59 7.08 15.30 -23.09
C GLU A 59 7.65 15.20 -24.50
#